data_AF-A0A416FHR2-F1
#
_entry.id   AF-A0A416FHR2-F1
#
_cell.length_a   1.000
_cell.length_b   1.000
_cell.length_c   1.000
_cell.angle_alpha   90.00
_cell.angle_beta   90.00
_cell.angle_gamma   90.00
#
_symmetry.space_group_name_H-M   'P 1'
#
loop_
_entity.id
_entity.type
_entity.pdbx_description
1 polymer ?
#
loop_
_entity_poly.entity_id
_entity_poly.type
_entity_poly.pdbx_seq_one_letter_code
_entity_poly.pdbx_strand_id
1 'polypeptide(L)'
;MEDGKLSVAKVTFGAEPKDYEVQEYIQKYYASLKFSPAVDTVGKDIKRNPKRMQREVRRQMQETGIGTKSQQALKLQQEQNKQERKIRSKEKKEVEELRMFEIKQQKKREKHKGH
;
A
#
# COMPACT_ATOMS: atom_id res chain seq x y z
N MET A 1 29.21 7.56 6.59
CA MET A 1 28.75 6.37 7.31
C MET A 1 28.90 5.22 6.35
N GLU A 2 29.95 4.43 6.54
CA GLU A 2 30.13 3.17 5.84
C GLU A 2 29.82 2.09 6.89
N ASP A 3 28.85 1.23 6.60
CA ASP A 3 28.52 0.05 7.42
C ASP A 3 28.18 0.30 8.91
N GLY A 4 27.59 1.46 9.25
CA GLY A 4 27.11 1.76 10.61
C GLY A 4 28.21 2.13 11.62
N LYS A 5 29.44 2.34 11.17
CA LYS A 5 30.59 2.72 12.00
C LYS A 5 30.95 4.19 11.84
N LEU A 6 31.40 4.81 12.93
CA LEU A 6 31.88 6.19 12.97
C LEU A 6 33.33 6.23 13.41
N SER A 7 34.13 6.92 12.61
CA SER A 7 35.50 7.31 12.92
C SER A 7 35.57 8.83 12.93
N VAL A 8 36.36 9.38 13.86
CA VAL A 8 36.45 10.82 14.09
C VAL A 8 37.90 11.27 13.98
N ALA A 9 38.13 12.42 13.34
CA ALA A 9 39.39 13.14 13.36
C ALA A 9 39.13 14.59 13.80
N LYS A 10 39.99 15.14 14.67
CA LYS A 10 39.91 16.54 15.13
C LYS A 10 41.04 17.35 14.50
N VAL A 11 40.68 18.46 13.86
CA VAL A 11 41.61 19.46 13.35
C VAL A 11 41.20 20.80 13.93
N THR A 12 42.13 21.50 14.56
CA THR A 12 41.91 22.85 15.11
C THR A 12 42.53 23.87 14.18
N PHE A 13 41.70 24.72 13.58
CA PHE A 13 42.16 25.91 12.87
C PHE A 13 42.44 27.02 13.89
N GLY A 14 43.42 27.88 13.58
CA GLY A 14 43.86 28.95 14.47
C GLY A 14 42.92 30.15 14.46
N ALA A 15 43.01 30.98 13.42
CA ALA A 15 42.03 32.03 13.14
C ALA A 15 40.76 31.43 12.52
N GLU A 16 39.66 32.18 12.50
CA GLU A 16 38.41 31.77 11.84
C GLU A 16 38.71 31.41 10.37
N PRO A 17 38.70 30.12 10.02
CA PRO A 17 39.03 29.71 8.66
C PRO A 17 37.84 30.05 7.77
N LYS A 18 38.13 30.47 6.53
CA LYS A 18 37.06 30.63 5.55
C LYS A 18 36.67 29.28 4.99
N ASP A 19 35.41 29.13 4.57
CA ASP A 19 34.86 27.86 4.09
C ASP A 19 35.70 27.22 2.98
N TYR A 20 36.29 28.02 2.08
CA TYR A 20 37.15 27.54 1.01
C TYR A 20 38.49 26.96 1.52
N GLU A 21 39.06 27.53 2.57
CA GLU A 21 40.32 27.05 3.17
C GLU A 21 40.10 25.71 3.86
N VAL A 22 38.95 25.55 4.52
CA VAL A 22 38.52 24.27 5.11
C VAL A 22 38.33 23.22 4.02
N GLN A 23 37.68 23.57 2.92
CA GLN A 23 37.44 22.65 1.81
C GLN A 23 38.75 22.19 1.15
N GLU A 24 39.66 23.12 0.83
CA GLU A 24 40.96 22.79 0.24
C GLU A 24 41.80 21.94 1.20
N TYR A 25 41.81 22.28 2.49
CA TYR A 25 42.50 21.51 3.51
C TYR A 25 41.99 20.08 3.58
N ILE A 26 40.66 19.88 3.58
CA ILE A 26 40.07 18.55 3.54
C ILE A 26 40.52 17.83 2.27
N GLN A 27 40.34 18.40 1.08
CA GLN A 27 40.70 17.72 -0.17
C GLN A 27 42.18 17.29 -0.23
N LYS A 28 43.08 18.14 0.25
CA LYS A 28 44.53 17.88 0.21
C LYS A 28 45.02 16.93 1.29
N TYR A 29 44.44 17.00 2.50
CA TYR A 29 44.96 16.30 3.67
C TYR A 29 44.03 15.21 4.22
N TYR A 30 42.87 14.95 3.59
CA TYR A 30 41.93 13.92 4.06
C TYR A 30 42.59 12.55 4.27
N ALA A 31 43.41 12.12 3.30
CA ALA A 31 44.10 10.83 3.35
C ALA A 31 45.19 10.75 4.44
N SER A 32 45.69 11.90 4.93
CA SER A 32 46.69 11.95 6.00
C SER A 32 46.10 12.22 7.39
N LEU A 33 44.77 12.41 7.49
CA LEU A 33 44.10 12.57 8.77
C LEU A 33 44.18 11.26 9.58
N LYS A 34 44.58 11.38 10.85
CA LYS A 34 44.59 10.28 11.79
C LYS A 34 43.19 10.11 12.39
N PHE A 35 42.42 9.19 11.82
CA PHE A 35 41.11 8.83 12.33
C PHE A 35 41.21 7.97 13.59
N SER A 36 40.27 8.15 14.52
CA SER A 36 40.07 7.23 15.63
C SER A 36 39.70 5.83 15.11
N PRO A 37 39.91 4.78 15.91
CA PRO A 37 39.33 3.48 15.64
C PRO A 37 37.82 3.61 15.36
N ALA A 38 37.33 2.81 14.41
CA ALA A 38 35.94 2.81 14.03
C ALA A 38 35.09 2.32 15.22
N VAL A 39 34.21 3.19 15.72
CA VAL A 39 33.27 2.87 16.80
C VAL A 39 31.92 2.59 16.18
N ASP A 40 31.27 1.51 16.60
CA ASP A 40 29.90 1.21 16.18
C ASP A 40 28.98 2.33 16.63
N THR A 41 28.43 3.06 15.65
CA THR A 41 27.37 4.00 15.95
C THR A 41 26.06 3.28 15.88
N VAL A 42 25.54 2.95 17.06
CA VAL A 42 24.10 2.79 17.22
C VAL A 42 23.52 4.15 16.88
N GLY A 43 23.03 4.29 15.64
CA GLY A 43 22.27 5.46 15.22
C GLY A 43 21.30 5.74 16.35
N LYS A 44 21.32 6.96 16.91
CA LYS A 44 20.33 7.31 17.91
C LYS A 44 18.99 7.17 17.22
N ASP A 45 18.31 6.05 17.47
CA ASP A 45 16.89 5.93 17.25
C ASP A 45 16.32 7.12 17.99
N ILE A 46 15.93 8.15 17.26
CA ILE A 46 15.13 9.23 17.81
C ILE A 46 13.94 8.47 18.38
N LYS A 47 13.88 8.35 19.72
CA LYS A 47 12.89 7.55 20.44
C LYS A 47 11.52 8.15 20.17
N ARG A 48 10.99 7.86 18.99
CA ARG A 48 9.67 8.26 18.55
C ARG A 48 8.75 7.30 19.26
N ASN A 49 7.88 7.84 20.12
CA ASN A 49 7.01 7.04 20.98
C ASN A 49 6.38 5.92 20.14
N PRO A 50 6.56 4.62 20.49
CA PRO A 50 6.06 3.50 19.70
C PRO A 50 4.56 3.62 19.39
N LYS A 51 3.78 4.20 20.31
CA LYS A 51 2.36 4.53 20.07
C LYS A 51 2.17 5.55 18.94
N ARG A 52 3.03 6.56 18.85
CA ARG A 52 2.95 7.61 17.82
C ARG A 52 3.28 7.04 16.44
N MET A 53 4.32 6.22 16.35
CA MET A 53 4.69 5.53 15.10
C MET A 53 3.58 4.59 14.62
N GLN A 54 3.02 3.75 15.51
CA GLN A 54 1.92 2.87 15.15
C GLN A 54 0.64 3.62 14.78
N ARG A 55 0.37 4.77 15.41
CA ARG A 55 -0.75 5.65 15.03
C ARG A 55 -0.56 6.24 13.64
N GLU A 56 0.64 6.72 13.30
CA GLU A 56 0.92 7.29 11.98
C GLU A 56 0.78 6.23 10.87
N VAL A 57 1.32 5.03 11.07
CA VAL A 57 1.16 3.91 10.11
C VAL A 57 -0.32 3.52 9.94
N ARG A 58 -1.06 3.36 11.04
CA ARG A 58 -2.49 3.04 10.97
C ARG A 58 -3.32 4.16 10.34
N ARG A 59 -2.94 5.43 10.56
CA ARG A 59 -3.61 6.60 9.99
C ARG A 59 -3.39 6.64 8.47
N GLN A 60 -2.15 6.47 8.00
CA GLN A 60 -1.85 6.45 6.56
C GLN A 60 -2.50 5.27 5.83
N MET A 61 -2.55 4.09 6.46
CA MET A 61 -3.26 2.92 5.92
C MET A 61 -4.80 3.10 5.92
N GLN A 62 -5.35 3.94 6.79
CA GLN A 62 -6.78 4.29 6.79
C GLN A 62 -7.11 5.44 5.82
N GLU A 63 -6.19 6.38 5.62
CA GLU A 63 -6.37 7.57 4.78
C GLU A 63 -6.41 7.25 3.26
N THR A 64 -5.98 6.06 2.82
CA THR A 64 -5.89 5.70 1.39
C THR A 64 -7.14 5.02 0.80
N GLY A 65 -8.27 4.95 1.50
CA GLY A 65 -9.50 4.40 0.90
C GLY A 65 -10.77 4.60 1.73
N ILE A 66 -11.61 5.57 1.31
CA ILE A 66 -13.00 5.87 1.67
C ILE A 66 -13.53 5.23 2.98
N GLY A 67 -13.78 6.09 3.96
CA GLY A 67 -14.83 5.92 4.95
C GLY A 67 -14.50 5.07 6.17
N THR A 68 -15.22 5.32 7.27
CA THR A 68 -15.21 4.45 8.44
C THR A 68 -15.46 2.99 8.03
N LYS A 69 -15.01 2.02 8.82
CA LYS A 69 -15.21 0.58 8.55
C LYS A 69 -16.67 0.22 8.18
N SER A 70 -17.63 0.94 8.77
CA SER A 70 -19.05 0.83 8.46
C SER A 70 -19.40 1.22 7.02
N GLN A 71 -18.80 2.29 6.47
CA GLN A 71 -19.04 2.73 5.09
C GLN A 71 -18.48 1.73 4.08
N GLN A 72 -17.32 1.13 4.36
CA GLN A 72 -16.73 0.09 3.51
C GLN A 72 -17.60 -1.19 3.50
N ALA A 73 -18.09 -1.61 4.67
CA ALA A 73 -18.97 -2.78 4.78
C ALA A 73 -20.29 -2.58 4.02
N LEU A 74 -20.90 -1.40 4.12
CA LEU A 74 -22.13 -1.08 3.39
C LEU A 74 -21.92 -1.10 1.87
N LYS A 75 -20.78 -0.59 1.39
CA LYS A 75 -20.45 -0.60 -0.04
C LYS A 75 -20.26 -2.02 -0.56
N LEU A 76 -19.53 -2.86 0.17
CA LEU A 76 -19.33 -4.27 -0.19
C LEU A 76 -20.66 -5.04 -0.26
N GLN A 77 -21.56 -4.82 0.72
CA GLN A 77 -22.88 -5.42 0.73
C GLN A 77 -23.72 -4.99 -0.48
N GLN A 78 -23.66 -3.71 -0.85
CA GLN A 78 -24.39 -3.19 -2.02
C GLN A 78 -23.89 -3.84 -3.32
N GLU A 79 -22.58 -4.03 -3.48
CA GLU A 79 -21.97 -4.67 -4.64
C GLU A 79 -22.37 -6.14 -4.77
N GLN A 80 -22.35 -6.90 -3.67
CA GLN A 80 -22.81 -8.29 -3.62
C GLN A 80 -24.29 -8.41 -4.00
N ASN A 81 -25.16 -7.61 -3.38
CA ASN A 81 -26.60 -7.61 -3.66
C ASN A 81 -26.90 -7.29 -5.13
N LYS A 82 -26.11 -6.43 -5.77
CA LYS A 82 -26.24 -6.09 -7.19
C LYS A 82 -25.92 -7.28 -8.09
N GLN A 83 -24.91 -8.07 -7.74
CA GLN A 83 -24.54 -9.28 -8.49
C GLN A 83 -25.61 -10.37 -8.34
N GLU A 84 -26.03 -10.66 -7.11
CA GLU A 84 -27.08 -11.66 -6.84
C GLU A 84 -28.39 -11.33 -7.54
N ARG A 85 -28.80 -10.05 -7.55
CA ARG A 85 -30.00 -9.61 -8.25
C ARG A 85 -29.90 -9.87 -9.76
N LYS A 86 -28.74 -9.61 -10.37
CA LYS A 86 -28.51 -9.87 -11.79
C LYS A 86 -28.61 -11.36 -12.11
N ILE A 87 -27.98 -12.21 -11.30
CA ILE A 87 -28.00 -13.67 -11.48
C ILE A 87 -29.43 -14.18 -11.38
N ARG A 88 -30.14 -13.84 -10.28
CA ARG A 88 -31.52 -14.25 -10.07
C ARG A 88 -32.46 -13.78 -11.18
N SER A 89 -32.27 -12.56 -11.68
CA SER A 89 -33.08 -12.04 -12.79
C SER A 89 -32.83 -12.82 -14.08
N LYS A 90 -31.59 -13.24 -14.33
CA LYS A 90 -31.22 -14.00 -15.52
C LYS A 90 -31.79 -15.41 -15.45
N GLU A 91 -31.61 -16.10 -14.32
CA GLU A 91 -32.14 -17.45 -14.08
C GLU A 91 -33.66 -17.50 -14.25
N LYS A 92 -34.40 -16.53 -13.67
CA LYS A 92 -35.87 -16.46 -13.82
C LYS A 92 -36.29 -16.34 -15.28
N LYS A 93 -35.59 -15.51 -16.06
CA LYS A 93 -35.88 -15.30 -17.47
C LYS A 93 -35.62 -16.57 -18.28
N GLU A 94 -34.50 -17.24 -18.05
CA GLU A 94 -34.15 -18.50 -18.73
C GLU A 94 -35.15 -19.62 -18.41
N VAL A 95 -35.58 -19.74 -17.14
CA VAL A 95 -36.60 -20.72 -16.72
C VAL A 95 -37.95 -20.45 -17.40
N GLU A 96 -38.36 -19.19 -17.50
CA GLU A 96 -39.61 -18.81 -18.16
C GLU A 96 -39.56 -19.05 -19.68
N GLU A 97 -38.43 -18.76 -20.32
CA GLU A 97 -38.22 -19.03 -21.75
C GLU A 97 -38.27 -20.53 -22.06
N LEU A 98 -37.61 -21.36 -21.24
CA LEU A 98 -37.66 -22.82 -21.38
C LEU A 98 -39.08 -23.37 -21.20
N ARG A 99 -39.82 -22.89 -20.18
CA ARG A 99 -41.22 -23.28 -19.95
C ARG A 99 -42.11 -22.91 -21.14
N MET A 100 -41.96 -21.70 -21.67
CA MET A 100 -42.73 -21.24 -22.83
C MET A 100 -42.38 -22.02 -24.10
N PHE A 101 -41.12 -22.41 -24.26
CA PHE A 101 -40.68 -23.27 -25.37
C PHE A 101 -41.31 -24.66 -25.28
N GLU A 102 -41.31 -25.29 -24.10
CA GLU A 102 -41.90 -26.62 -23.89
C GLU A 102 -43.41 -26.64 -24.18
N ILE A 103 -44.14 -25.63 -23.70
CA ILE A 103 -45.57 -25.47 -24.00
C ILE A 103 -45.81 -25.33 -25.51
N LYS A 104 -44.97 -24.56 -26.23
CA LYS A 104 -45.07 -24.42 -27.69
C LYS A 104 -44.82 -25.76 -28.39
N GLN A 105 -43.86 -26.55 -27.93
CA GLN A 105 -43.59 -27.88 -28.49
C GLN A 105 -44.74 -28.85 -28.26
N GLN A 106 -45.31 -28.88 -27.05
CA GLN A 106 -46.49 -29.70 -26.73
C GLN A 106 -47.68 -29.33 -27.61
N LYS A 107 -48.01 -28.04 -27.73
CA LYS A 107 -49.11 -27.56 -28.60
C LYS A 107 -48.87 -27.93 -30.07
N LYS A 108 -47.62 -27.87 -30.56
CA LYS A 108 -47.28 -28.29 -31.92
C LYS A 108 -47.51 -29.80 -32.09
N ARG A 109 -47.08 -30.62 -31.13
CA ARG A 109 -47.29 -32.08 -31.16
C ARG A 109 -48.77 -32.45 -31.11
N GLU A 110 -49.57 -31.79 -30.28
CA GLU A 110 -51.03 -32.01 -30.19
C GLU A 110 -51.74 -31.67 -31.50
N LYS A 111 -51.38 -30.54 -32.14
CA LYS A 111 -51.91 -30.18 -33.46
C LYS A 111 -51.63 -31.24 -34.54
N HIS A 112 -50.49 -31.93 -34.45
CA HIS A 112 -50.12 -32.98 -35.40
C HIS A 112 -50.72 -34.36 -35.07
N LYS A 113 -51.23 -34.59 -33.86
CA LYS A 113 -51.80 -35.89 -33.48
C LYS A 113 -53.19 -36.16 -34.05
N GLY A 114 -53.87 -35.13 -34.56
CA GLY A 114 -55.22 -35.26 -35.12
C GLY A 114 -56.26 -35.62 -34.06
N HIS A 115 -57.49 -35.17 -34.26
CA HIS A 115 -58.64 -35.76 -33.59
C HIS A 115 -59.37 -36.65 -34.59
#